data_AF-A0A162QI91-F1
#
_entry.id   AF-A0A162QI91-F1
#
_cell.length_a   1.000
_cell.length_b   1.000
_cell.length_c   1.000
_cell.angle_alpha   90.00
_cell.angle_beta   90.00
_cell.angle_gamma   90.00
#
_symmetry.space_group_name_H-M   'P 1'
#
loop_
_entity.id
_entity.type
_entity.pdbx_description
1 polymer ?
#
loop_
_entity_poly.entity_id
_entity_poly.type
_entity_poly.pdbx_seq_one_letter_code
_entity_poly.pdbx_strand_id
1 'polypeptide(L)'
;MVRTCAAPGCRTGYPLKKVQVETELQNSSQTASTSDNVIFYIGGYMVNKIQKRSKCMTCIDSVKGGLESLPKDFAAQDLTELKSKGYLKFASLNLFMLLKVVEKEIQKKIYIGQIFRPNSFTDIITSLVEHQLPQISCQDHMQVFMTNIIMDFMYTRMKCIAKEKRLKITEDKRVKEKSTRKEKKL
;
A
#
# COMPACT_ATOMS: atom_id res chain seq x y z
N MET A 1 19.03 26.33 -35.93
CA MET A 1 19.88 26.36 -34.72
C MET A 1 19.58 25.11 -33.89
N VAL A 2 20.52 24.18 -33.90
CA VAL A 2 20.48 22.92 -33.16
C VAL A 2 20.95 23.18 -31.74
N ARG A 3 20.18 22.76 -30.73
CA ARG A 3 20.72 22.37 -29.42
C ARG A 3 20.00 21.10 -28.95
N THR A 4 20.63 19.98 -29.26
CA THR A 4 20.42 18.70 -28.59
C THR A 4 20.95 18.81 -27.17
N CYS A 5 20.15 18.39 -26.18
CA CYS A 5 20.65 18.10 -24.83
C CYS A 5 20.65 16.58 -24.67
N ALA A 6 21.83 15.98 -24.78
CA ALA A 6 22.08 14.60 -24.41
C ALA A 6 22.47 14.55 -22.93
N ALA A 7 21.67 13.85 -22.11
CA ALA A 7 22.11 13.36 -20.81
C ALA A 7 21.32 12.09 -20.43
N PRO A 8 21.97 10.91 -20.33
CA PRO A 8 21.37 9.71 -19.79
C PRO A 8 21.40 9.76 -18.25
N GLY A 9 20.24 9.55 -17.60
CA GLY A 9 20.19 9.33 -16.15
C GLY A 9 19.32 10.27 -15.32
N CYS A 10 18.21 10.80 -15.87
CA CYS A 10 17.25 11.59 -15.08
C CYS A 10 16.49 10.70 -14.08
N ARG A 11 17.10 10.43 -12.92
CA ARG A 11 16.41 9.95 -11.72
C ARG A 11 15.72 11.16 -11.10
N THR A 12 14.40 11.29 -11.28
CA THR A 12 13.60 12.19 -10.44
C THR A 12 13.54 11.60 -9.04
N GLY A 13 14.54 11.91 -8.22
CA GLY A 13 14.53 11.68 -6.79
C GLY A 13 13.63 12.70 -6.12
N TYR A 14 12.40 12.31 -5.80
CA TYR A 14 11.57 13.12 -4.90
C TYR A 14 12.10 12.94 -3.47
N PRO A 15 12.37 14.04 -2.73
CA PRO A 15 12.77 13.96 -1.33
C PRO A 15 11.54 13.55 -0.49
N LEU A 16 11.56 12.33 0.04
CA LEU A 16 10.63 11.93 1.08
C LEU A 16 11.09 12.58 2.39
N LYS A 17 10.38 13.63 2.82
CA LYS A 17 10.49 14.17 4.19
C LYS A 17 10.23 13.05 5.19
N LYS A 18 11.10 12.93 6.17
CA LYS A 18 10.99 11.99 7.30
C LYS A 18 9.67 12.25 8.02
N VAL A 19 8.81 11.24 8.12
CA VAL A 19 7.72 11.22 9.09
C VAL A 19 8.24 10.38 10.26
N GLN A 20 8.47 11.03 11.39
CA GLN A 20 8.76 10.36 12.65
C GLN A 20 7.49 9.66 13.12
N VAL A 21 7.61 8.38 13.45
CA VAL A 21 6.54 7.59 14.06
C VAL A 21 6.81 7.63 15.55
N GLU A 22 6.06 8.46 16.26
CA GLU A 22 5.95 8.40 17.71
C GLU A 22 4.66 7.63 18.05
N THR A 23 4.85 6.61 18.88
CA THR A 23 3.81 5.78 19.48
C THR A 23 3.14 6.55 20.60
N GLU A 24 1.84 6.82 20.49
CA GLU A 24 1.03 7.20 21.65
C GLU A 24 -0.33 6.49 21.67
N LEU A 25 -0.72 6.19 22.91
CA LEU A 25 -1.81 5.36 23.36
C LEU A 25 -3.18 6.06 23.20
N GLN A 26 -4.23 5.23 23.24
CA GLN A 26 -5.65 5.52 23.05
C GLN A 26 -6.19 6.83 23.64
N ASN A 27 -6.96 7.57 22.83
CA ASN A 27 -8.08 8.38 23.31
C ASN A 27 -9.20 8.45 22.24
N SER A 28 -10.44 8.37 22.70
CA SER A 28 -11.67 8.27 21.93
C SER A 28 -11.97 9.54 21.10
N SER A 29 -11.57 9.50 19.84
CA SER A 29 -12.17 10.21 18.70
C SER A 29 -11.72 9.41 17.49
N GLN A 30 -12.61 9.18 16.52
CA GLN A 30 -12.44 8.16 15.48
C GLN A 30 -11.42 8.59 14.42
N THR A 31 -10.16 8.78 14.83
CA THR A 31 -9.03 8.98 13.95
C THR A 31 -8.66 7.65 13.33
N ALA A 32 -8.75 7.53 12.00
CA ALA A 32 -8.24 6.36 11.30
C ALA A 32 -6.75 6.15 11.64
N SER A 33 -6.35 4.89 11.82
CA SER A 33 -4.92 4.59 12.00
C SER A 33 -4.14 5.06 10.78
N THR A 34 -2.89 5.52 10.94
CA THR A 34 -2.02 5.90 9.80
C THR A 34 -1.93 4.78 8.76
N SER A 35 -2.05 3.52 9.17
CA SER A 35 -2.17 2.36 8.29
C SER A 35 -3.42 2.38 7.41
N ASP A 36 -4.59 2.72 7.96
CA ASP A 36 -5.85 2.72 7.20
C ASP A 36 -5.83 3.76 6.08
N ASN A 37 -5.31 4.96 6.37
CA ASN A 37 -5.09 6.01 5.37
C ASN A 37 -4.23 5.53 4.20
N VAL A 38 -3.13 4.82 4.50
CA VAL A 38 -2.23 4.28 3.49
C VAL A 38 -2.89 3.15 2.69
N ILE A 39 -3.63 2.26 3.34
CA ILE A 39 -4.36 1.16 2.67
C ILE A 39 -5.38 1.75 1.70
N PHE A 40 -6.16 2.74 2.13
CA PHE A 40 -7.16 3.39 1.28
C PHE A 40 -6.52 4.11 0.09
N TYR A 41 -5.41 4.82 0.31
CA TYR A 41 -4.62 5.44 -0.75
C TYR A 41 -4.09 4.42 -1.77
N ILE A 42 -3.59 3.28 -1.32
CA ILE A 42 -3.20 2.16 -2.21
C ILE A 42 -4.41 1.61 -2.95
N GLY A 43 -5.58 1.56 -2.30
CA GLY A 43 -6.85 1.18 -2.93
C GLY A 43 -7.16 2.03 -4.17
N GLY A 44 -6.96 3.34 -4.11
CA GLY A 44 -7.09 4.21 -5.28
C GLY A 44 -6.16 3.85 -6.45
N TYR A 45 -4.91 3.50 -6.14
CA TYR A 45 -3.97 2.96 -7.14
C TYR A 45 -4.43 1.60 -7.70
N MET A 46 -4.98 0.72 -6.87
CA MET A 46 -5.55 -0.56 -7.30
C MET A 46 -6.72 -0.35 -8.27
N VAL A 47 -7.64 0.58 -7.99
CA VAL A 47 -8.75 0.91 -8.90
C VAL A 47 -8.24 1.30 -10.29
N ASN A 48 -7.26 2.19 -10.36
CA ASN A 48 -6.65 2.60 -11.63
C ASN A 48 -5.98 1.42 -12.37
N LYS A 49 -5.33 0.52 -11.63
CA LYS A 49 -4.71 -0.68 -12.21
C LYS A 49 -5.76 -1.65 -12.76
N ILE A 50 -6.85 -1.86 -12.02
CA ILE A 50 -7.97 -2.73 -12.41
C ILE A 50 -8.68 -2.19 -13.65
N GLN A 51 -8.97 -0.88 -13.70
CA GLN A 51 -9.59 -0.22 -14.84
C GLN A 51 -8.81 -0.40 -16.14
N LYS A 52 -7.48 -0.49 -16.07
CA LYS A 52 -6.63 -0.72 -17.25
C LYS A 52 -6.61 -2.17 -17.73
N ARG A 53 -6.94 -3.13 -16.85
CA ARG A 53 -6.82 -4.57 -17.13
C ARG A 53 -8.17 -5.24 -17.39
N SER A 54 -9.22 -4.82 -16.69
CA SER A 54 -10.55 -5.40 -16.81
C SER A 54 -11.36 -4.68 -17.89
N LYS A 55 -12.19 -5.43 -18.60
CA LYS A 55 -13.24 -4.90 -19.49
C LYS A 55 -14.65 -5.03 -18.90
N CYS A 56 -14.79 -5.80 -17.82
CA CYS A 56 -16.08 -5.99 -17.16
C CYS A 56 -16.43 -4.77 -16.31
N MET A 57 -17.46 -4.03 -16.72
CA MET A 57 -17.86 -2.80 -16.03
C MET A 57 -18.39 -3.07 -14.62
N THR A 58 -19.17 -4.14 -14.43
CA THR A 58 -19.67 -4.56 -13.12
C THR A 58 -18.55 -4.79 -12.10
N CYS A 59 -17.44 -5.41 -12.52
CA CYS A 59 -16.27 -5.61 -11.66
C CYS A 59 -15.48 -4.32 -11.42
N ILE A 60 -15.46 -3.40 -12.39
CA ILE A 60 -14.82 -2.09 -12.22
C ILE A 60 -15.62 -1.24 -11.23
N ASP A 61 -16.95 -1.24 -11.34
CA ASP A 61 -17.84 -0.47 -10.49
C ASP A 61 -17.89 -1.02 -9.07
N SER A 62 -17.73 -2.34 -8.87
CA SER A 62 -17.67 -2.93 -7.53
C SER A 62 -16.43 -2.49 -6.72
N VAL A 63 -15.35 -2.09 -7.38
CA VAL A 63 -14.10 -1.65 -6.74
C VAL A 63 -13.93 -0.14 -6.70
N LYS A 64 -14.62 0.58 -7.58
CA LYS A 64 -14.55 2.04 -7.67
C LYS A 64 -15.52 2.66 -6.68
N GLY A 65 -15.02 3.56 -5.85
CA GLY A 65 -15.83 4.38 -4.94
C GLY A 65 -15.93 5.81 -5.44
N GLY A 66 -16.95 6.50 -4.93
CA GLY A 66 -17.03 7.97 -4.90
C GLY A 66 -16.99 8.47 -3.45
N LEU A 67 -16.69 9.75 -3.25
CA LEU A 67 -16.73 10.39 -1.92
C LEU A 67 -18.12 10.25 -1.30
N GLU A 68 -19.15 10.39 -2.14
CA GLU A 68 -20.56 10.21 -1.80
C GLU A 68 -20.95 8.78 -1.38
N SER A 69 -20.14 7.77 -1.76
CA SER A 69 -20.40 6.37 -1.44
C SER A 69 -19.78 5.92 -0.11
N LEU A 70 -18.97 6.79 0.51
CA LEU A 70 -18.27 6.50 1.76
C LEU A 70 -19.09 7.01 2.96
N PRO A 71 -18.96 6.38 4.13
CA PRO A 71 -19.55 6.93 5.36
C PRO A 71 -19.08 8.37 5.60
N LYS A 72 -19.97 9.23 6.13
CA LYS A 72 -19.66 10.66 6.36
C LYS A 72 -18.43 10.88 7.24
N ASP A 73 -18.20 9.99 8.19
CA ASP A 73 -17.08 10.05 9.14
C ASP A 73 -15.93 9.09 8.76
N PHE A 74 -15.75 8.80 7.47
CA PHE A 74 -14.76 7.84 7.01
C PHE A 74 -13.35 8.44 6.92
N ALA A 75 -12.68 8.53 8.08
CA ALA A 75 -11.35 9.14 8.21
C ALA A 75 -10.22 8.49 7.37
N ALA A 76 -10.40 7.26 6.85
CA ALA A 76 -9.38 6.63 6.01
C ALA A 76 -9.19 7.32 4.64
N GLN A 77 -10.13 8.19 4.24
CA GLN A 77 -10.03 8.95 2.99
C GLN A 77 -9.15 10.19 3.10
N ASP A 78 -8.90 10.70 4.31
CA ASP A 78 -8.31 12.02 4.56
C ASP A 78 -6.97 12.20 3.85
N LEU A 79 -6.10 11.17 3.91
CA LEU A 79 -4.81 11.19 3.21
C LEU A 79 -4.99 11.27 1.68
N THR A 80 -5.96 10.54 1.14
CA THR A 80 -6.21 10.49 -0.30
C THR A 80 -6.76 11.82 -0.77
N GLU A 81 -7.72 12.39 -0.05
CA GLU A 81 -8.29 13.70 -0.33
C GLU A 81 -7.22 14.80 -0.30
N LEU A 82 -6.42 14.85 0.78
CA LEU A 82 -5.31 15.78 0.94
C LEU A 82 -4.29 15.70 -0.20
N LYS A 83 -4.06 14.50 -0.75
CA LYS A 83 -3.09 14.26 -1.84
C LYS A 83 -3.70 14.35 -3.23
N SER A 84 -5.03 14.28 -3.36
CA SER A 84 -5.71 14.06 -4.64
C SER A 84 -5.56 15.22 -5.61
N LYS A 85 -5.67 16.44 -5.10
CA LYS A 85 -5.85 17.65 -5.94
C LYS A 85 -6.96 17.48 -7.00
N GLY A 86 -7.93 16.58 -6.75
CA GLY A 86 -9.06 16.27 -7.65
C GLY A 86 -8.86 15.11 -8.64
N TYR A 87 -7.68 14.49 -8.73
CA TYR A 87 -7.39 13.52 -9.81
C TYR A 87 -7.21 12.07 -9.35
N LEU A 88 -7.12 11.81 -8.04
CA LEU A 88 -6.98 10.44 -7.55
C LEU A 88 -8.32 9.70 -7.57
N LYS A 89 -8.25 8.40 -7.85
CA LYS A 89 -9.40 7.50 -7.77
C LYS A 89 -9.61 7.07 -6.32
N PHE A 90 -10.87 6.96 -5.92
CA PHE A 90 -11.27 6.45 -4.62
C PHE A 90 -11.65 4.99 -4.74
N ALA A 91 -11.22 4.19 -3.76
CA ALA A 91 -11.64 2.79 -3.64
C ALA A 91 -13.07 2.73 -3.08
N SER A 92 -13.82 1.71 -3.48
CA SER A 92 -15.08 1.38 -2.81
C SER A 92 -14.79 0.90 -1.38
N LEU A 93 -15.78 1.03 -0.51
CA LEU A 93 -15.67 0.55 0.87
C LEU A 93 -15.35 -0.95 0.91
N ASN A 94 -15.98 -1.75 0.05
CA ASN A 94 -15.73 -3.20 -0.01
C ASN A 94 -14.30 -3.53 -0.45
N LEU A 95 -13.74 -2.79 -1.42
CA LEU A 95 -12.34 -2.95 -1.78
C LEU A 95 -11.45 -2.60 -0.59
N PHE A 96 -11.68 -1.47 0.07
CA PHE A 96 -10.89 -1.09 1.26
C PHE A 96 -10.94 -2.15 2.36
N MET A 97 -12.12 -2.68 2.67
CA MET A 97 -12.30 -3.74 3.66
C MET A 97 -11.56 -5.02 3.28
N LEU A 98 -11.60 -5.43 2.00
CA LEU A 98 -10.79 -6.56 1.53
C LEU A 98 -9.29 -6.28 1.76
N LEU A 99 -8.79 -5.11 1.34
CA LEU A 99 -7.38 -4.77 1.49
C LEU A 99 -6.93 -4.72 2.95
N LYS A 100 -7.81 -4.30 3.88
CA LYS A 100 -7.53 -4.36 5.33
C LYS A 100 -7.33 -5.78 5.83
N VAL A 101 -8.16 -6.73 5.41
CA VAL A 101 -8.02 -8.14 5.79
C VAL A 101 -6.69 -8.68 5.26
N VAL A 102 -6.35 -8.40 4.00
CA VAL A 102 -5.06 -8.82 3.42
C VAL A 102 -3.88 -8.17 4.13
N GLU A 103 -3.93 -6.88 4.45
CA GLU A 103 -2.87 -6.19 5.20
C GLU A 103 -2.68 -6.81 6.59
N LYS A 104 -3.75 -7.21 7.27
CA LYS A 104 -3.67 -7.87 8.58
C LYS A 104 -2.85 -9.17 8.49
N GLU A 105 -3.08 -10.00 7.49
CA GLU A 105 -2.31 -11.24 7.28
C GLU A 105 -0.85 -10.95 6.90
N ILE A 106 -0.60 -9.92 6.08
CA ILE A 106 0.75 -9.45 5.77
C ILE A 106 1.47 -9.02 7.06
N GLN A 107 0.82 -8.22 7.91
CA GLN A 107 1.39 -7.73 9.17
C GLN A 107 1.70 -8.87 10.13
N LYS A 108 0.82 -9.88 10.25
CA LYS A 108 1.12 -11.10 11.02
C LYS A 108 2.41 -11.76 10.53
N LYS A 109 2.57 -11.94 9.22
CA LYS A 109 3.79 -12.54 8.63
C LYS A 109 5.03 -11.67 8.79
N ILE A 110 4.90 -10.34 8.80
CA ILE A 110 6.00 -9.42 9.13
C ILE A 110 6.43 -9.60 10.58
N TYR A 111 5.47 -9.61 11.50
CA TYR A 111 5.72 -9.70 12.95
C TYR A 111 6.50 -10.95 13.32
N ILE A 112 6.13 -12.11 12.75
CA ILE A 112 6.84 -13.38 12.96
C ILE A 112 8.13 -13.52 12.13
N GLY A 113 8.50 -12.50 11.36
CA GLY A 113 9.74 -12.50 10.54
C GLY A 113 9.69 -13.41 9.31
N GLN A 114 8.51 -13.82 8.84
CA GLN A 114 8.34 -14.80 7.77
C GLN A 114 7.93 -14.21 6.41
N ILE A 115 7.72 -12.91 6.32
CA ILE A 115 7.24 -12.24 5.10
C ILE A 115 8.10 -12.48 3.84
N PHE A 116 9.41 -12.77 3.99
CA PHE A 116 10.32 -13.05 2.87
C PHE A 116 10.71 -14.52 2.74
N ARG A 117 9.99 -15.43 3.41
CA ARG A 117 10.19 -16.87 3.21
C ARG A 117 9.61 -17.32 1.87
N PRO A 118 10.16 -18.39 1.27
CA PRO A 118 9.48 -19.12 0.22
C PRO A 118 8.05 -19.46 0.68
N ASN A 119 7.08 -19.38 -0.22
CA ASN A 119 5.66 -19.64 0.03
C ASN A 119 4.90 -18.63 0.90
N SER A 120 5.51 -17.52 1.32
CA SER A 120 4.82 -16.46 2.08
C SER A 120 3.52 -15.97 1.42
N PHE A 121 3.47 -15.93 0.09
CA PHE A 121 2.25 -15.60 -0.65
C PHE A 121 1.16 -16.67 -0.46
N THR A 122 1.51 -17.93 -0.70
CA THR A 122 0.60 -19.07 -0.54
C THR A 122 0.06 -19.14 0.88
N ASP A 123 0.92 -18.98 1.88
CA ASP A 123 0.51 -18.97 3.29
C ASP A 123 -0.55 -17.90 3.58
N ILE A 124 -0.35 -16.68 3.07
CA ILE A 124 -1.29 -15.58 3.26
C ILE A 124 -2.62 -15.92 2.57
N ILE A 125 -2.59 -16.43 1.35
CA ILE A 125 -3.80 -16.83 0.62
C ILE A 125 -4.54 -17.92 1.38
N THR A 126 -3.85 -18.94 1.89
CA THR A 126 -4.45 -20.01 2.70
C THR A 126 -5.11 -19.46 3.95
N SER A 127 -4.46 -18.54 4.67
CA SER A 127 -5.08 -17.87 5.84
C SER A 127 -6.31 -17.03 5.46
N LEU A 128 -6.37 -16.48 4.25
CA LEU A 128 -7.54 -15.72 3.78
C LEU A 128 -8.75 -16.59 3.49
N VAL A 129 -8.59 -17.89 3.23
CA VAL A 129 -9.72 -18.81 2.99
C VAL A 129 -10.62 -18.92 4.22
N GLU A 130 -10.06 -18.77 5.41
CA GLU A 130 -10.80 -18.81 6.68
C GLU A 130 -11.62 -17.53 6.95
N HIS A 131 -11.42 -16.48 6.15
CA HIS A 131 -12.07 -15.19 6.34
C HIS A 131 -13.30 -15.02 5.46
N GLN A 132 -14.34 -14.40 6.00
CA GLN A 132 -15.47 -13.92 5.19
C GLN A 132 -15.05 -12.64 4.45
N LEU A 133 -14.56 -12.81 3.22
CA LEU A 133 -14.08 -11.70 2.41
C LEU A 133 -15.26 -10.94 1.77
N PRO A 134 -15.20 -9.60 1.69
CA PRO A 134 -16.19 -8.82 0.94
C PRO A 134 -16.22 -9.25 -0.53
N GLN A 135 -17.41 -9.49 -1.08
CA GLN A 135 -17.56 -9.81 -2.50
C GLN A 135 -17.37 -8.54 -3.35
N ILE A 136 -16.31 -8.50 -4.14
CA ILE A 136 -16.00 -7.38 -5.06
C ILE A 136 -15.87 -7.86 -6.50
N SER A 137 -16.97 -8.33 -7.11
CA SER A 137 -16.98 -8.82 -8.50
C SER A 137 -18.39 -9.21 -8.94
N CYS A 138 -18.58 -9.39 -10.24
CA CYS A 138 -19.71 -10.18 -10.75
C CYS A 138 -19.44 -11.69 -10.56
N GLN A 139 -20.50 -12.51 -10.64
CA GLN A 139 -20.43 -13.95 -10.46
C GLN A 139 -19.47 -14.62 -11.46
N ASP A 140 -19.49 -14.19 -12.73
CA ASP A 140 -18.69 -14.78 -13.81
C ASP A 140 -17.17 -14.63 -13.60
N HIS A 141 -16.75 -13.53 -12.96
CA HIS A 141 -15.33 -13.21 -12.81
C HIS A 141 -14.83 -13.38 -11.38
N MET A 142 -15.67 -13.83 -10.44
CA MET A 142 -15.41 -13.72 -9.01
C MET A 142 -14.05 -14.29 -8.60
N GLN A 143 -13.78 -15.54 -8.92
CA GLN A 143 -12.55 -16.21 -8.50
C GLN A 143 -11.29 -15.54 -9.06
N VAL A 144 -11.26 -15.31 -10.37
CA VAL A 144 -10.08 -14.73 -11.06
C VAL A 144 -9.88 -13.27 -10.64
N PHE A 145 -10.95 -12.50 -10.53
CA PHE A 145 -10.89 -11.08 -10.20
C PHE A 145 -10.45 -10.85 -8.76
N MET A 146 -11.04 -11.56 -7.80
CA MET A 146 -10.64 -11.50 -6.38
C MET A 146 -9.18 -11.88 -6.20
N THR A 147 -8.76 -13.01 -6.80
CA THR A 147 -7.38 -13.50 -6.71
C THR A 147 -6.39 -12.46 -7.25
N ASN A 148 -6.70 -11.85 -8.41
CA ASN A 148 -5.86 -10.83 -9.01
C ASN A 148 -5.71 -9.58 -8.13
N ILE A 149 -6.79 -9.14 -7.47
CA ILE A 149 -6.75 -7.99 -6.55
C ILE A 149 -5.87 -8.30 -5.36
N ILE A 150 -6.07 -9.45 -4.72
CA ILE A 150 -5.30 -9.88 -3.55
C ILE A 150 -3.81 -9.97 -3.92
N MET A 151 -3.48 -10.62 -5.03
CA MET A 151 -2.11 -10.77 -5.51
C MET A 151 -1.45 -9.42 -5.85
N ASP A 152 -2.18 -8.53 -6.53
CA ASP A 152 -1.69 -7.20 -6.88
C ASP A 152 -1.38 -6.35 -5.64
N PHE A 153 -2.25 -6.43 -4.62
CA PHE A 153 -2.04 -5.74 -3.37
C PHE A 153 -0.84 -6.32 -2.61
N MET A 154 -0.76 -7.64 -2.46
CA MET A 154 0.37 -8.33 -1.82
C MET A 154 1.70 -7.97 -2.48
N TYR A 155 1.75 -8.00 -3.81
CA TYR A 155 2.96 -7.63 -4.56
C TYR A 155 3.35 -6.16 -4.34
N THR A 156 2.37 -5.26 -4.38
CA THR A 156 2.58 -3.83 -4.11
C THR A 156 3.14 -3.63 -2.70
N ARG A 157 2.56 -4.32 -1.72
CA ARG A 157 2.95 -4.17 -0.31
C ARG A 157 4.32 -4.78 -0.01
N MET A 158 4.59 -5.99 -0.51
CA MET A 158 5.89 -6.66 -0.41
C MET A 158 7.01 -5.78 -0.99
N LYS A 159 6.77 -5.11 -2.12
CA LYS A 159 7.72 -4.13 -2.69
C LYS A 159 7.99 -2.96 -1.76
N CYS A 160 6.94 -2.40 -1.14
CA CYS A 160 7.09 -1.32 -0.16
C CYS A 160 7.92 -1.78 1.04
N ILE A 161 7.62 -2.95 1.60
CA ILE A 161 8.33 -3.52 2.75
C ILE A 161 9.80 -3.79 2.40
N ALA A 162 10.08 -4.38 1.23
CA ALA A 162 11.45 -4.64 0.78
C ALA A 162 12.24 -3.34 0.60
N LYS A 163 11.61 -2.30 0.02
CA LYS A 163 12.22 -0.97 -0.13
C LYS A 163 12.53 -0.35 1.23
N GLU A 164 11.61 -0.43 2.18
CA GLU A 164 11.79 0.08 3.54
C GLU A 164 12.94 -0.62 4.26
N LYS A 165 12.98 -1.97 4.24
CA LYS A 165 14.09 -2.74 4.82
C LYS A 165 15.44 -2.36 4.21
N ARG A 166 15.52 -2.21 2.89
CA ARG A 166 16.76 -1.79 2.20
C ARG A 166 17.20 -0.39 2.62
N LEU A 167 16.27 0.55 2.80
CA LEU A 167 16.58 1.90 3.25
C LEU A 167 17.11 1.89 4.68
N LYS A 168 16.50 1.13 5.59
CA LYS A 168 16.98 0.95 6.97
C LYS A 168 18.40 0.41 7.01
N ILE A 169 18.67 -0.69 6.29
CA ILE A 169 20.02 -1.27 6.19
C ILE A 169 21.05 -0.25 5.66
N THR A 170 20.67 0.56 4.68
CA THR A 170 21.56 1.57 4.11
C THR A 170 21.88 2.67 5.10
N GLU A 171 20.89 3.12 5.87
CA GLU A 171 21.09 4.15 6.89
C GLU A 171 21.93 3.62 8.06
N ASP A 172 21.68 2.38 8.50
CA ASP A 172 22.46 1.74 9.57
C ASP A 172 23.94 1.62 9.19
N LYS A 173 24.24 1.29 7.93
CA LYS A 173 25.62 1.27 7.41
C LYS A 173 26.26 2.66 7.46
N ARG A 174 25.54 3.71 7.04
CA ARG A 174 26.04 5.10 7.10
C ARG A 174 26.30 5.57 8.52
N VAL A 175 25.45 5.20 9.48
CA VAL A 175 25.64 5.53 10.90
C VAL A 175 26.91 4.84 11.44
N LYS A 176 27.09 3.54 11.15
CA LYS A 176 28.28 2.78 11.55
C LYS A 176 29.59 3.30 10.93
N GLU A 177 29.56 3.70 9.65
CA GLU A 177 30.72 4.32 9.00
C GLU A 177 31.06 5.68 9.61
N LYS A 178 30.07 6.46 10.04
CA LYS A 178 30.30 7.74 10.73
C LYS A 178 30.87 7.55 12.13
N SER A 179 30.39 6.57 12.90
CA SER A 179 30.91 6.31 14.26
C SER A 179 32.36 5.83 14.22
N THR A 180 32.67 4.83 13.38
CA THR A 180 34.03 4.30 13.20
C THR A 180 35.03 5.37 12.73
N ARG A 181 34.62 6.33 11.89
CA ARG A 181 35.47 7.48 11.50
C ARG A 181 35.73 8.46 12.64
N LYS A 182 34.84 8.58 13.63
CA LYS A 182 35.06 9.43 14.81
C LYS A 182 36.04 8.76 15.77
N GLU A 183 35.89 7.46 15.99
CA GLU A 183 36.77 6.67 16.86
C GLU A 183 38.22 6.66 16.37
N LYS A 184 38.46 6.56 15.05
CA LYS A 184 39.82 6.61 14.47
C LYS A 184 40.51 7.98 14.53
N LYS A 185 39.82 9.02 14.99
CA LYS A 185 40.36 10.39 15.14
C LYS A 185 40.74 10.73 16.58
N LEU A 186 40.43 9.85 17.53
CA LEU A 186 40.86 9.89 18.92
C LEU A 186 42.13 9.06 19.07
#